data_AF-A0A266NEC4-F1
#
_entry.id   AF-A0A266NEC4-F1
#
_cell.length_a   1.000
_cell.length_b   1.000
_cell.length_c   1.000
_cell.angle_alpha   90.00
_cell.angle_beta   90.00
_cell.angle_gamma   90.00
#
_symmetry.space_group_name_H-M   'P 1'
#
loop_
_entity.id
_entity.type
_entity.pdbx_description
1 polymer ?
#
loop_
_entity_poly.entity_id
_entity_poly.type
_entity_poly.pdbx_seq_one_letter_code
_entity_poly.pdbx_strand_id
1 'polypeptide(L)'
;MARVFTLMAVLSLGVLSGCSDESKMKSVCTDILHGVAIDPSSVKINKIDVSGRRLSHSEALDRYSMAADGKVGDSRKRYLSSLYEDGESVSEFFTEIDYTASARSGIQRSSVLCSFIKPASSTPFLSVVTVNNKDIQGFALSMMLSGSKRPSGLGVDMKLN
;
A
#
# COMPACT_ATOMS: atom_id res chain seq x y z
N MET A 1 49.00 -11.70 -28.95
CA MET A 1 47.56 -11.49 -29.24
C MET A 1 46.82 -11.41 -27.92
N ALA A 2 46.53 -10.20 -27.43
CA ALA A 2 45.81 -10.00 -26.17
C ALA A 2 44.31 -9.84 -26.47
N ARG A 3 43.49 -10.77 -25.98
CA ARG A 3 42.03 -10.71 -26.11
C ARG A 3 41.46 -9.84 -25.00
N VAL A 4 40.95 -8.67 -25.37
CA VAL A 4 40.22 -7.75 -24.51
C VAL A 4 38.83 -8.35 -24.25
N PHE A 5 38.54 -8.64 -22.99
CA PHE A 5 37.21 -9.02 -22.52
C PHE A 5 36.37 -7.74 -22.31
N THR A 6 35.47 -7.46 -23.25
CA THR A 6 34.51 -6.36 -23.11
C THR A 6 33.31 -6.84 -22.29
N LEU A 7 33.28 -6.50 -21.00
CA LEU A 7 32.10 -6.62 -20.14
C LEU A 7 31.04 -5.58 -20.58
N MET A 8 30.05 -6.01 -21.35
CA MET A 8 28.81 -5.27 -21.59
C MET A 8 27.89 -5.44 -20.38
N ALA A 9 28.06 -4.58 -19.36
CA ALA A 9 27.09 -4.40 -18.30
C ALA A 9 25.93 -3.53 -18.82
N VAL A 10 24.90 -4.16 -19.37
CA VAL A 10 23.62 -3.51 -19.66
C VAL A 10 22.83 -3.47 -18.35
N LEU A 11 23.07 -2.43 -17.54
CA LEU A 11 22.19 -2.08 -16.43
C LEU A 11 20.91 -1.47 -17.00
N SER A 12 19.83 -2.22 -16.80
CA SER A 12 18.44 -1.92 -17.13
C SER A 12 17.98 -0.59 -16.49
N LEU A 13 18.08 0.49 -17.26
CA LEU A 13 17.34 1.74 -17.03
C LEU A 13 15.90 1.54 -17.50
N GLY A 14 14.98 1.23 -16.59
CA GLY A 14 13.60 1.05 -17.01
C GLY A 14 12.55 0.92 -15.92
N VAL A 15 12.51 1.77 -14.89
CA VAL A 15 11.25 2.08 -14.15
C VAL A 15 11.30 3.45 -13.44
N LEU A 16 11.40 4.56 -14.16
CA LEU A 16 11.34 5.91 -13.53
C LEU A 16 9.92 6.40 -13.19
N SER A 17 8.87 5.65 -13.54
CA SER A 17 7.48 5.97 -13.15
C SER A 17 7.05 5.36 -11.80
N GLY A 18 7.84 4.44 -11.23
CA GLY A 18 7.52 3.74 -9.98
C GLY A 18 7.93 4.47 -8.69
N CYS A 19 8.93 5.36 -8.75
CA CYS A 19 9.46 6.02 -7.54
C CYS A 19 8.47 6.97 -6.88
N SER A 20 7.58 7.61 -7.65
CA SER A 20 6.60 8.57 -7.10
C SER A 20 5.54 7.88 -6.26
N ASP A 21 4.98 6.78 -6.75
CA ASP A 21 3.95 6.04 -6.04
C ASP A 21 4.53 5.25 -4.87
N GLU A 22 5.71 4.65 -5.02
CA GLU A 22 6.40 3.99 -3.91
C GLU A 22 6.67 4.98 -2.76
N SER A 23 7.20 6.17 -3.07
CA SER A 23 7.43 7.21 -2.08
C SER A 23 6.14 7.65 -1.38
N LYS A 24 5.04 7.81 -2.13
CA LYS A 24 3.72 8.12 -1.56
C LYS A 24 3.21 7.01 -0.64
N MET A 25 3.31 5.75 -1.04
CA MET A 25 2.88 4.60 -0.23
C MET A 25 3.68 4.51 1.08
N LYS A 26 5.00 4.73 1.01
CA LYS A 26 5.87 4.84 2.20
C LYS A 26 5.44 5.98 3.12
N SER A 27 5.20 7.16 2.55
CA SER A 27 4.75 8.33 3.31
C SER A 27 3.41 8.08 4.01
N VAL A 28 2.41 7.57 3.29
CA VAL A 28 1.09 7.27 3.86
C VAL A 28 1.19 6.24 4.97
N CYS A 29 1.96 5.17 4.77
CA CYS A 29 2.10 4.14 5.80
C CYS A 29 2.87 4.67 7.04
N THR A 30 3.82 5.59 6.84
CA THR A 30 4.52 6.27 7.93
C THR A 30 3.60 7.19 8.72
N ASP A 31 2.76 7.97 8.03
CA ASP A 31 1.76 8.82 8.69
C ASP A 31 0.79 7.98 9.55
N ILE A 32 0.38 6.82 9.02
CA ILE A 32 -0.46 5.86 9.75
C ILE A 32 0.27 5.31 10.99
N LEU A 33 1.53 4.88 10.85
CA LEU A 33 2.34 4.44 11.99
C LEU A 33 2.37 5.50 13.10
N HIS A 34 2.63 6.76 12.75
CA HIS A 34 2.65 7.86 13.71
C HIS A 34 1.27 8.15 14.31
N GLY A 35 0.18 7.85 13.59
CA GLY A 35 -1.19 7.96 14.10
C GLY A 35 -1.60 6.84 15.06
N VAL A 36 -1.01 5.64 14.95
CA VAL A 36 -1.38 4.47 15.76
C VAL A 36 -0.41 4.15 16.89
N ALA A 37 0.80 4.72 16.87
CA ALA A 37 1.78 4.54 17.94
C ALA A 37 1.29 5.18 19.25
N ILE A 38 1.53 4.50 20.38
CA ILE A 38 1.16 5.00 21.72
C ILE A 38 1.87 6.33 22.02
N ASP A 39 3.15 6.40 21.70
CA ASP A 39 3.97 7.61 21.77
C ASP A 39 4.66 7.83 20.42
N PRO A 40 4.08 8.65 19.54
CA PRO A 40 4.63 8.93 18.20
C PRO A 40 6.04 9.54 18.24
N SER A 41 6.42 10.22 19.33
CA SER A 41 7.73 10.85 19.46
C SER A 41 8.86 9.85 19.74
N SER A 42 8.50 8.68 20.26
CA SER A 42 9.43 7.58 20.55
C SER A 42 9.69 6.64 19.36
N VAL A 43 8.96 6.82 18.26
CA VAL A 43 9.03 5.92 17.10
C VAL A 43 10.39 6.04 16.42
N LYS A 44 11.08 4.92 16.31
CA LYS A 44 12.29 4.74 15.51
C LYS A 44 12.01 3.71 14.42
N ILE A 45 11.96 4.16 13.18
CA ILE A 45 11.84 3.28 12.01
C ILE A 45 13.16 2.54 11.81
N ASN A 46 13.08 1.20 11.82
CA ASN A 46 14.22 0.32 11.60
C ASN A 46 14.38 0.04 10.09
N LYS A 47 13.26 -0.24 9.41
CA LYS A 47 13.24 -0.60 7.99
C LYS A 47 11.87 -0.28 7.38
N ILE A 48 11.88 0.09 6.10
CA ILE A 48 10.66 0.19 5.28
C ILE A 48 10.87 -0.68 4.04
N ASP A 49 10.01 -1.67 3.87
CA ASP A 49 9.99 -2.54 2.69
C ASP A 49 8.72 -2.27 1.87
N VAL A 50 8.88 -2.25 0.54
CA VAL A 50 7.74 -2.21 -0.38
C VAL A 50 7.83 -3.41 -1.31
N SER A 51 6.76 -4.17 -1.39
CA SER A 51 6.61 -5.27 -2.33
C SER A 51 5.32 -5.12 -3.12
N GLY A 52 5.26 -5.71 -4.30
CA GLY A 52 4.08 -5.62 -5.16
C GLY A 52 3.86 -6.89 -5.94
N ARG A 53 2.60 -7.17 -6.24
CA ARG A 53 2.18 -8.31 -7.07
C ARG A 53 1.00 -7.92 -7.94
N ARG A 54 0.87 -8.57 -9.09
CA ARG A 54 -0.33 -8.49 -9.91
C ARG A 54 -1.42 -9.38 -9.29
N LEU A 55 -2.65 -8.89 -9.33
CA LEU A 55 -3.83 -9.64 -8.92
C LEU A 55 -4.48 -10.30 -10.14
N SER A 56 -4.95 -11.54 -9.97
CA SER A 56 -5.95 -12.11 -10.88
C SER A 56 -7.27 -11.33 -10.77
N HIS A 57 -8.14 -11.48 -11.76
CA HIS A 57 -9.45 -10.81 -11.76
C HIS A 57 -10.28 -11.15 -10.52
N SER A 58 -10.31 -12.43 -10.11
CA SER A 58 -11.02 -12.86 -8.90
C SER A 58 -10.42 -12.26 -7.63
N GLU A 59 -9.08 -12.20 -7.51
CA GLU A 59 -8.42 -11.57 -6.36
C GLU A 59 -8.68 -10.07 -6.32
N ALA A 60 -8.68 -9.38 -7.46
CA ALA A 60 -9.00 -7.96 -7.51
C ALA A 60 -10.43 -7.71 -7.02
N LEU A 61 -11.40 -8.49 -7.48
CA LEU A 61 -12.79 -8.39 -7.01
C LEU A 61 -12.90 -8.62 -5.49
N ASP A 62 -12.22 -9.63 -4.96
CA ASP A 62 -12.20 -9.92 -3.53
C ASP A 62 -11.59 -8.76 -2.72
N ARG A 63 -10.45 -8.22 -3.16
CA ARG A 63 -9.79 -7.09 -2.50
C ARG A 63 -10.61 -5.82 -2.52
N TYR A 64 -11.29 -5.51 -3.63
CA TYR A 64 -12.24 -4.40 -3.68
C TYR A 64 -13.46 -4.62 -2.78
N SER A 65 -13.90 -5.88 -2.65
CA SER A 65 -14.98 -6.26 -1.73
C SER A 65 -14.59 -6.04 -0.28
N MET A 66 -13.41 -6.49 0.12
CA MET A 66 -12.87 -6.24 1.46
C MET A 66 -12.74 -4.74 1.76
N ALA A 67 -12.24 -3.95 0.81
CA ALA A 67 -12.12 -2.50 0.95
C ALA A 67 -13.48 -1.78 1.05
N ALA A 68 -14.55 -2.38 0.52
CA ALA A 68 -15.89 -1.82 0.48
C ALA A 68 -16.87 -2.51 1.46
N ASP A 69 -16.38 -3.22 2.49
CA ASP A 69 -17.20 -3.97 3.45
C ASP A 69 -18.21 -4.94 2.79
N GLY A 70 -17.78 -5.61 1.72
CA GLY A 70 -18.60 -6.54 0.95
C GLY A 70 -19.49 -5.88 -0.12
N LYS A 71 -19.52 -4.54 -0.18
CA LYS A 71 -20.47 -3.79 -1.02
C LYS A 71 -19.81 -3.25 -2.30
N VAL A 72 -19.36 -4.16 -3.16
CA VAL A 72 -18.92 -3.76 -4.51
C VAL A 72 -20.14 -3.63 -5.43
N GLY A 73 -20.48 -2.40 -5.82
CA GLY A 73 -21.53 -2.15 -6.80
C GLY A 73 -21.21 -2.74 -8.18
N ASP A 74 -22.25 -3.10 -8.93
CA ASP A 74 -22.09 -3.76 -10.25
C ASP A 74 -21.31 -2.93 -11.25
N SER A 75 -21.42 -1.60 -11.19
CA SER A 75 -20.61 -0.69 -12.02
C SER A 75 -19.11 -0.86 -11.76
N ARG A 76 -18.71 -1.09 -10.51
CA ARG A 76 -17.30 -1.32 -10.15
C ARG A 76 -16.84 -2.70 -10.58
N LYS A 77 -17.69 -3.73 -10.46
CA LYS A 77 -17.39 -5.07 -10.98
C LYS A 77 -17.17 -5.04 -12.49
N ARG A 78 -18.07 -4.37 -13.22
CA ARG A 78 -17.96 -4.19 -14.69
C ARG A 78 -16.71 -3.43 -15.08
N TYR A 79 -16.37 -2.35 -14.37
CA TYR A 79 -15.13 -1.62 -14.59
C TYR A 79 -13.90 -2.51 -14.36
N LEU A 80 -13.87 -3.31 -13.30
CA LEU A 80 -12.78 -4.26 -13.08
C LEU A 80 -12.70 -5.28 -14.21
N SER A 81 -13.83 -5.85 -14.62
CA SER A 81 -13.86 -6.79 -15.75
C SER A 81 -13.33 -6.17 -17.04
N SER A 82 -13.70 -4.93 -17.38
CA SER A 82 -13.21 -4.27 -18.58
C SER A 82 -11.70 -4.05 -18.56
N LEU A 83 -11.11 -3.71 -17.39
CA LEU A 83 -9.65 -3.59 -17.27
C LEU A 83 -8.95 -4.89 -17.67
N TYR A 84 -9.46 -6.04 -17.22
CA TYR A 84 -8.86 -7.33 -17.55
C TYR A 84 -9.11 -7.75 -19.00
N GLU A 85 -10.27 -7.40 -19.57
CA GLU A 85 -10.59 -7.64 -20.99
C GLU A 85 -9.69 -6.82 -21.93
N ASP A 86 -9.37 -5.59 -21.54
CA ASP A 86 -8.46 -4.69 -22.27
C ASP A 86 -6.97 -5.02 -22.07
N GLY A 87 -6.66 -6.06 -21.28
CA GLY A 87 -5.29 -6.48 -20.98
C GLY A 87 -4.57 -5.60 -19.95
N GLU A 88 -5.28 -4.69 -19.29
CA GLU A 88 -4.78 -3.99 -18.11
C GLU A 88 -4.75 -4.93 -16.88
N SER A 89 -4.11 -4.48 -15.80
CA SER A 89 -4.03 -5.26 -14.57
C SER A 89 -4.22 -4.41 -13.33
N VAL A 90 -4.76 -5.04 -12.30
CA VAL A 90 -4.77 -4.49 -10.94
C VAL A 90 -3.59 -5.08 -10.19
N SER A 91 -2.81 -4.23 -9.53
CA SER A 91 -1.71 -4.63 -8.68
C SER A 91 -2.04 -4.33 -7.22
N GLU A 92 -1.52 -5.17 -6.33
CA GLU A 92 -1.51 -4.95 -4.89
C GLU A 92 -0.07 -4.66 -4.46
N PHE A 93 0.10 -3.63 -3.65
CA PHE A 93 1.38 -3.24 -3.08
C PHE A 93 1.29 -3.28 -1.56
N PHE A 94 2.32 -3.85 -0.94
CA PHE A 94 2.47 -3.93 0.50
C PHE A 94 3.62 -3.04 0.93
N THR A 95 3.34 -2.11 1.83
CA THR A 95 4.38 -1.33 2.52
C THR A 95 4.43 -1.80 3.95
N GLU A 96 5.54 -2.43 4.34
CA GLU A 96 5.80 -2.84 5.71
C GLU A 96 6.80 -1.88 6.36
N ILE A 97 6.45 -1.38 7.54
CA ILE A 97 7.33 -0.56 8.36
C ILE A 97 7.63 -1.33 9.65
N ASP A 98 8.87 -1.76 9.79
CA ASP A 98 9.42 -2.30 11.02
C ASP A 98 9.96 -1.14 11.87
N TYR A 99 9.48 -1.05 13.10
CA TYR A 99 9.79 0.06 14.00
C TYR A 99 9.95 -0.38 15.45
N THR A 100 10.59 0.48 16.21
CA THR A 100 10.74 0.37 17.66
C THR A 100 10.07 1.58 18.30
N ALA A 101 9.27 1.39 19.35
CA ALA A 101 8.62 2.49 20.06
C ALA A 101 8.43 2.19 21.55
N SER A 102 8.18 3.24 22.34
CA SER A 102 7.75 3.12 23.72
C SER A 102 6.34 2.51 23.80
N ALA A 103 6.22 1.47 24.61
CA ALA A 103 4.98 0.81 24.98
C ALA A 103 4.81 0.85 26.51
N ARG A 104 3.63 0.43 27.00
CA ARG A 104 3.32 0.42 28.45
C ARG A 104 4.33 -0.39 29.29
N SER A 105 4.97 -1.39 28.69
CA SER A 105 5.94 -2.28 29.35
C SER A 105 7.40 -1.99 28.97
N GLY A 106 7.70 -0.81 28.41
CA GLY A 106 9.04 -0.43 27.95
C GLY A 106 9.13 -0.34 26.42
N ILE A 107 10.34 -0.46 25.88
CA ILE A 107 10.59 -0.33 24.44
C ILE A 107 10.26 -1.67 23.74
N GLN A 108 9.44 -1.63 22.70
CA GLN A 108 9.02 -2.79 21.93
C GLN A 108 9.26 -2.59 20.43
N ARG A 109 9.70 -3.65 19.74
CA ARG A 109 9.75 -3.72 18.28
C ARG A 109 8.46 -4.31 17.73
N SER A 110 7.90 -3.70 16.69
CA SER A 110 6.65 -4.09 16.05
C SER A 110 6.68 -3.72 14.56
N SER A 111 5.63 -4.06 13.83
CA SER A 111 5.45 -3.63 12.44
C SER A 111 4.05 -3.11 12.14
N VAL A 112 3.97 -2.24 11.14
CA VAL A 112 2.72 -1.83 10.49
C VAL A 112 2.79 -2.25 9.04
N LEU A 113 1.75 -2.88 8.54
CA LEU A 113 1.62 -3.28 7.14
C LEU A 113 0.48 -2.51 6.49
N CYS A 114 0.75 -1.82 5.40
CA CYS A 114 -0.26 -1.12 4.61
C CYS A 114 -0.38 -1.80 3.23
N SER A 115 -1.58 -2.30 2.90
CA SER A 115 -1.90 -2.80 1.56
C SER A 115 -2.57 -1.70 0.73
N PHE A 116 -2.06 -1.52 -0.48
CA PHE A 116 -2.57 -0.58 -1.47
C PHE A 116 -2.99 -1.32 -2.73
N ILE A 117 -4.12 -0.94 -3.30
CA ILE A 117 -4.59 -1.44 -4.59
C ILE A 117 -4.35 -0.37 -5.65
N LYS A 118 -3.78 -0.76 -6.78
CA LYS A 118 -3.47 0.12 -7.91
C LYS A 118 -3.95 -0.48 -9.23
N PRO A 119 -5.03 0.03 -9.83
CA PRO A 119 -5.33 -0.19 -11.25
C PRO A 119 -4.24 0.41 -12.15
N ALA A 120 -3.97 -0.19 -13.31
CA ALA A 120 -2.87 0.19 -14.20
C ALA A 120 -2.77 1.70 -14.48
N SER A 121 -3.90 2.36 -14.70
CA SER A 121 -3.99 3.78 -15.08
C SER A 121 -4.49 4.69 -13.94
N SER A 122 -4.52 4.23 -12.69
CA SER A 122 -5.06 4.98 -11.54
C SER A 122 -4.04 5.14 -10.40
N THR A 123 -4.31 6.07 -9.49
CA THR A 123 -3.50 6.23 -8.28
C THR A 123 -3.75 5.06 -7.32
N PRO A 124 -2.71 4.59 -6.61
CA PRO A 124 -2.90 3.60 -5.56
C PRO A 124 -3.82 4.14 -4.47
N PHE A 125 -4.69 3.29 -3.93
CA PHE A 125 -5.51 3.62 -2.76
C PHE A 125 -5.26 2.61 -1.64
N LEU A 126 -5.32 3.08 -0.40
CA LEU A 126 -5.14 2.24 0.78
C LEU A 126 -6.37 1.34 0.97
N SER A 127 -6.13 0.04 1.07
CA SER A 127 -7.18 -0.98 1.20
C SER A 127 -7.25 -1.56 2.62
N VAL A 128 -6.09 -1.93 3.17
CA VAL A 128 -5.98 -2.58 4.48
C VAL A 128 -4.78 -2.02 5.24
N VAL A 129 -4.93 -1.86 6.54
CA VAL A 129 -3.86 -1.55 7.48
C VAL A 129 -3.82 -2.63 8.54
N THR A 130 -2.70 -3.34 8.69
CA THR A 130 -2.48 -4.31 9.75
C THR A 130 -1.60 -3.71 10.84
N VAL A 131 -2.11 -3.65 12.06
CA VAL A 131 -1.39 -3.18 13.25
C VAL A 131 -1.61 -4.18 14.37
N ASN A 132 -0.54 -4.64 15.04
CA ASN A 132 -0.63 -5.62 16.12
C ASN A 132 -1.44 -6.88 15.75
N ASN A 133 -1.21 -7.41 14.54
CA ASN A 133 -1.92 -8.56 13.96
C ASN A 133 -3.45 -8.37 13.82
N LYS A 134 -3.92 -7.11 13.73
CA LYS A 134 -5.32 -6.80 13.44
C LYS A 134 -5.42 -6.03 12.13
N ASP A 135 -6.24 -6.56 11.23
CA ASP A 135 -6.55 -5.91 9.97
C ASP A 135 -7.65 -4.87 10.17
N ILE A 136 -7.41 -3.68 9.63
CA ILE A 136 -8.31 -2.53 9.64
C ILE A 136 -8.60 -2.18 8.18
N GLN A 137 -9.85 -2.30 7.77
CA GLN A 137 -10.31 -2.09 6.40
C GLN A 137 -11.69 -1.43 6.37
N GLY A 138 -12.15 -1.05 5.18
CA GLY A 138 -13.51 -0.53 4.95
C GLY A 138 -13.89 0.65 5.85
N PHE A 139 -15.04 0.55 6.52
CA PHE A 139 -15.53 1.59 7.42
C PHE A 139 -14.61 1.82 8.61
N ALA A 140 -14.03 0.76 9.19
CA ALA A 140 -13.10 0.90 10.32
C ALA A 140 -11.83 1.68 9.92
N LEU A 141 -11.31 1.42 8.72
CA LEU A 141 -10.20 2.17 8.15
C LEU A 141 -10.58 3.64 7.91
N SER A 142 -11.77 3.87 7.35
CA SER A 142 -12.29 5.22 7.12
C SER A 142 -12.42 6.02 8.43
N MET A 143 -12.88 5.38 9.51
CA MET A 143 -12.98 5.99 10.84
C MET A 143 -11.60 6.29 11.44
N MET A 144 -10.64 5.36 11.32
CA MET A 144 -9.25 5.55 11.76
C MET A 144 -8.60 6.76 11.08
N LEU A 145 -8.86 6.94 9.78
CA LEU A 145 -8.34 8.06 8.99
C LEU A 145 -9.11 9.38 9.19
N SER A 146 -10.32 9.33 9.75
CA SER A 146 -11.14 10.52 10.03
C SER A 146 -10.82 11.13 11.39
N GLY A 147 -10.39 10.30 12.36
CA GLY A 147 -9.94 10.74 13.68
C GLY A 147 -8.48 11.21 13.72
N SER A 148 -7.72 10.98 12.65
CA SER A 148 -6.33 11.41 12.48
C SER A 148 -6.22 12.46 11.37
N LYS A 149 -5.17 13.29 11.39
CA LYS A 149 -4.90 14.25 10.31
C LYS A 149 -4.72 13.44 9.02
N ARG A 150 -5.70 13.51 8.11
CA ARG A 150 -5.73 12.72 6.86
C ARG A 150 -4.35 12.75 6.17
N PRO A 151 -3.71 11.61 5.90
CA PRO A 151 -2.41 11.57 5.23
C PRO A 151 -2.51 12.29 3.88
N SER A 152 -1.58 13.21 3.60
CA SER A 152 -1.63 14.07 2.41
C SER A 152 -1.47 13.30 1.09
N GLY A 153 -0.96 12.05 1.16
CA GLY A 153 -0.81 11.15 0.01
C GLY A 153 -2.00 10.22 -0.26
N LEU A 154 -3.05 10.23 0.57
CA LEU A 154 -4.23 9.38 0.40
C LEU A 154 -5.17 10.02 -0.65
N GLY A 155 -5.12 9.49 -1.87
CA GLY A 155 -6.02 9.87 -2.97
C GLY A 155 -7.46 9.99 -2.49
N VAL A 156 -8.15 11.02 -2.96
CA VAL A 156 -9.51 11.38 -2.57
C VAL A 156 -10.50 10.45 -3.27
N ASP A 157 -10.57 9.16 -2.94
CA ASP A 157 -11.68 8.34 -3.45
C ASP A 157 -11.95 7.03 -2.67
N MET A 158 -12.26 7.17 -1.38
CA MET A 158 -13.25 6.29 -0.75
C MET A 158 -14.53 7.09 -0.49
N LYS A 159 -15.10 7.72 -1.54
CA LYS A 159 -16.54 7.98 -1.50
C LYS A 159 -17.24 6.69 -1.91
N LEU A 160 -17.45 5.84 -0.91
CA LEU A 160 -18.42 4.76 -0.96
C LEU A 160 -19.81 5.41 -0.97
N ASN A 161 -20.25 5.83 -2.16
CA ASN A 161 -21.67 6.07 -2.44
C ASN A 161 -22.26 4.83 -3.09
#